data_AF-A0A2R6BU49-F1
#
_entry.id   AF-A0A2R6BU49-F1
#
_cell.length_a   1.000
_cell.length_b   1.000
_cell.length_c   1.000
_cell.angle_alpha   90.00
_cell.angle_beta   90.00
_cell.angle_gamma   90.00
#
_symmetry.space_group_name_H-M   'P 1'
#
loop_
_entity.id
_entity.type
_entity.pdbx_description
1 polymer ?
#
loop_
_entity_poly.entity_id
_entity_poly.type
_entity_poly.pdbx_seq_one_letter_code
_entity_poly.pdbx_strand_id
1 'polypeptide(L)'
;MLKSYSLKHECGEELLTLWVDSAIKTAYSILNSWRKNYLKGDRERRRPTARRLFARAKQTLVKLEGEKLRLTVKPGEYVYLDLSKR
;
A
#
# COMPACT_ATOMS: atom_id res chain seq x y z
N MET A 1 20.47 -29.34 17.99
CA MET A 1 21.34 -28.45 17.19
C MET A 1 20.87 -28.48 15.75
N LEU A 2 20.18 -27.45 15.27
CA LEU A 2 19.91 -27.28 13.84
C LEU A 2 20.41 -25.90 13.43
N LYS A 3 21.30 -25.93 12.45
CA LYS A 3 22.12 -24.83 11.97
C LYS A 3 21.23 -23.72 11.42
N SER A 4 21.58 -22.51 11.84
CA SER A 4 21.35 -21.23 11.21
C SER A 4 21.31 -21.31 9.67
N TYR A 5 20.19 -20.89 9.08
CA TYR A 5 20.19 -20.34 7.74
C TYR A 5 19.94 -18.84 7.82
N SER A 6 21.06 -18.13 7.70
CA SER A 6 21.19 -16.70 7.49
C SER A 6 20.52 -16.33 6.16
N LEU A 7 19.24 -15.94 6.21
CA LEU A 7 18.61 -15.21 5.12
C LEU A 7 19.01 -13.74 5.27
N LYS A 8 20.17 -13.41 4.67
CA LYS A 8 20.42 -12.05 4.20
C LYS A 8 19.48 -11.82 3.02
N HIS A 9 18.20 -11.54 3.30
CA HIS A 9 17.31 -11.06 2.25
C HIS A 9 17.72 -9.63 1.92
N GLU A 10 18.07 -9.42 0.66
CA GLU A 10 18.37 -8.11 0.12
C GLU A 10 17.23 -7.15 0.46
N CYS A 11 17.58 -6.13 1.25
CA CYS A 11 16.69 -5.08 1.75
C CYS A 11 15.79 -4.44 0.65
N GLY A 12 16.14 -4.63 -0.64
CA GLY A 12 15.45 -4.15 -1.85
C GLY A 12 14.05 -4.71 -2.12
N GLU A 13 13.84 -6.02 -1.94
CA GLU A 13 12.60 -6.67 -2.39
C GLU A 13 11.45 -6.56 -1.38
N GLU A 14 11.76 -6.31 -0.11
CA GLU A 14 10.76 -6.19 0.98
C GLU A 14 9.87 -4.94 0.85
N LEU A 15 10.31 -3.92 0.13
CA LEU A 15 9.55 -2.68 -0.07
C LEU A 15 8.56 -2.78 -1.23
N LEU A 16 8.97 -3.39 -2.35
CA LEU A 16 8.08 -3.67 -3.48
C LEU A 16 6.92 -4.58 -3.05
N THR A 17 7.21 -5.62 -2.25
CA THR A 17 6.19 -6.49 -1.66
C THR A 17 5.23 -5.73 -0.74
N LEU A 18 5.71 -4.70 -0.03
CA LEU A 18 4.88 -3.88 0.87
C LEU A 18 3.85 -3.01 0.13
N TRP A 19 4.25 -2.39 -0.98
CA TRP A 19 3.34 -1.59 -1.82
C TRP A 19 2.30 -2.47 -2.52
N VAL A 20 2.73 -3.63 -3.00
CA VAL A 20 1.84 -4.64 -3.61
C VAL A 20 0.83 -5.17 -2.59
N ASP A 21 1.25 -5.48 -1.36
CA ASP A 21 0.36 -5.90 -0.26
C ASP A 21 -0.76 -4.88 -0.01
N SER A 22 -0.44 -3.58 0.01
CA SER A 22 -1.47 -2.53 0.16
C SER A 22 -2.44 -2.49 -1.03
N ALA A 23 -1.96 -2.69 -2.26
CA ALA A 23 -2.81 -2.69 -3.45
C ALA A 23 -3.78 -3.88 -3.42
N ILE A 24 -3.28 -5.08 -3.08
CA ILE A 24 -4.08 -6.30 -2.93
C ILE A 24 -5.15 -6.12 -1.87
N LYS A 25 -4.79 -5.63 -0.67
CA LYS A 25 -5.74 -5.35 0.42
C LYS A 25 -6.85 -4.39 0.00
N THR A 26 -6.49 -3.35 -0.75
CA THR A 26 -7.44 -2.36 -1.26
C THR A 26 -8.40 -3.00 -2.26
N ALA A 27 -7.90 -3.82 -3.19
CA ALA A 27 -8.73 -4.56 -4.14
C ALA A 27 -9.75 -5.47 -3.44
N TYR A 28 -9.31 -6.25 -2.45
CA TYR A 28 -10.21 -7.10 -1.66
C TYR A 28 -11.27 -6.29 -0.90
N SER A 29 -10.90 -5.15 -0.32
CA SER A 29 -11.85 -4.27 0.37
C SER A 29 -12.94 -3.74 -0.59
N ILE A 30 -12.54 -3.31 -1.79
CA ILE A 30 -13.47 -2.85 -2.83
C ILE A 30 -14.43 -3.97 -3.23
N LEU A 31 -13.93 -5.18 -3.47
CA LEU A 31 -14.74 -6.33 -3.86
C LEU A 31 -15.71 -6.77 -2.75
N ASN A 32 -15.25 -6.80 -1.49
CA ASN A 32 -16.08 -7.15 -0.34
C ASN A 32 -17.21 -6.14 -0.13
N SER A 33 -16.90 -4.84 -0.21
CA SER A 33 -17.90 -3.79 -0.13
C SER A 33 -18.91 -3.89 -1.29
N TRP A 34 -18.42 -4.11 -2.52
CA TRP A 34 -19.29 -4.31 -3.67
C TRP A 34 -20.23 -5.51 -3.48
N ARG A 35 -19.72 -6.67 -3.06
CA ARG A 35 -20.53 -7.87 -2.79
C ARG A 35 -21.60 -7.60 -1.74
N LYS A 36 -21.25 -6.95 -0.63
CA LYS A 36 -22.19 -6.64 0.46
C LYS A 36 -23.33 -5.73 -0.02
N ASN A 37 -23.01 -4.69 -0.78
CA ASN A 37 -24.02 -3.77 -1.32
C ASN A 37 -24.84 -4.40 -2.44
N TYR A 38 -24.24 -5.27 -3.26
CA TYR A 38 -24.96 -6.05 -4.27
C TYR A 38 -26.02 -6.95 -3.62
N LEU A 39 -25.65 -7.69 -2.56
CA LEU A 39 -26.58 -8.57 -1.84
C LEU A 39 -27.72 -7.81 -1.15
N LYS A 40 -27.51 -6.54 -0.80
CA LYS A 40 -28.54 -5.67 -0.22
C LYS A 40 -29.49 -5.07 -1.25
N GLY A 41 -29.17 -5.16 -2.54
CA GLY A 41 -29.91 -4.48 -3.62
C GLY A 41 -29.49 -3.02 -3.86
N ASP A 42 -28.54 -2.48 -3.09
CA ASP A 42 -28.07 -1.09 -3.22
C ASP A 42 -27.19 -0.86 -4.47
N ARG A 43 -26.71 -1.94 -5.10
CA ARG A 43 -25.87 -1.88 -6.31
C ARG A 43 -26.28 -2.92 -7.33
N GLU A 44 -26.17 -2.52 -8.59
CA GLU A 44 -26.31 -3.40 -9.75
C GLU A 44 -25.10 -4.35 -9.90
N ARG A 45 -25.23 -5.38 -10.76
CA ARG A 45 -24.15 -6.35 -11.11
C ARG A 45 -22.94 -5.73 -11.81
N ARG A 46 -22.83 -4.40 -11.88
CA ARG A 46 -21.73 -3.69 -12.53
C ARG A 46 -20.43 -3.91 -11.76
N ARG A 47 -19.37 -4.34 -12.46
CA ARG A 47 -18.02 -4.53 -11.88
C ARG A 47 -17.56 -3.25 -11.16
N PRO A 48 -17.09 -3.34 -9.90
CA PRO A 48 -16.57 -2.17 -9.20
C PRO A 48 -15.29 -1.68 -9.89
N THR A 49 -15.15 -0.37 -10.04
CA THR A 49 -14.01 0.27 -10.71
C THR A 49 -13.38 1.30 -9.79
N ALA A 50 -12.07 1.19 -9.58
CA ALA A 50 -11.30 2.22 -8.89
C ALA A 50 -11.21 3.47 -9.80
N ARG A 51 -11.91 4.55 -9.44
CA ARG A 51 -11.95 5.79 -10.25
C ARG A 51 -10.69 6.63 -10.13
N ARG A 52 -9.94 6.48 -9.03
CA ARG A 52 -8.69 7.20 -8.78
C ARG A 52 -7.65 6.19 -8.34
N LEU A 53 -6.46 6.28 -8.91
CA LEU A 53 -5.31 5.50 -8.46
C LEU A 53 -4.81 6.13 -7.16
N PHE A 54 -4.82 5.33 -6.09
CA PHE A 54 -4.24 5.69 -4.81
C PHE A 54 -3.59 4.46 -4.20
N ALA A 55 -2.52 4.66 -3.45
CA ALA A 55 -1.87 3.62 -2.65
C ALA A 55 -1.81 4.09 -1.20
N ARG A 56 -2.01 3.16 -0.27
CA ARG A 56 -1.86 3.45 1.15
C ARG A 56 -0.45 3.10 1.56
N ALA A 57 0.36 4.11 1.85
CA ALA A 57 1.69 3.89 2.40
C ALA A 57 1.56 3.31 3.82
N LYS A 58 2.30 2.24 4.13
CA LYS A 58 2.43 1.78 5.53
C LYS A 58 3.20 2.82 6.32
N GLN A 59 2.84 2.98 7.59
CA GLN A 59 3.45 3.98 8.47
C GLN A 59 4.98 3.81 8.59
N THR A 60 5.50 2.59 8.48
CA THR A 60 6.94 2.30 8.51
C THR A 60 7.72 2.86 7.31
N LEU A 61 7.04 3.13 6.19
CA LEU A 61 7.63 3.69 4.97
C LEU A 61 7.52 5.22 4.90
N VAL A 62 6.84 5.83 5.86
CA VAL A 62 6.53 7.25 5.89
C VAL A 62 7.19 7.85 7.11
N LYS A 63 7.95 8.92 6.92
CA LYS A 63 8.51 9.70 8.02
C LYS A 63 8.26 11.18 7.78
N LEU A 64 7.79 11.89 8.80
CA LEU A 64 7.72 13.34 8.76
C LEU A 64 9.08 13.92 9.15
N GLU A 65 9.67 14.70 8.26
CA GLU A 65 10.94 15.41 8.48
C GLU A 65 10.68 16.91 8.31
N GLY A 66 10.43 17.59 9.44
CA GLY A 66 9.99 19.00 9.44
C GLY A 66 8.64 19.16 8.74
N GLU A 67 8.62 19.92 7.65
CA GLU A 67 7.42 20.19 6.83
C GLU A 67 7.27 19.24 5.63
N LYS A 68 8.20 18.28 5.48
CA LYS A 68 8.22 17.35 4.33
C LYS A 68 7.92 15.93 4.75
N LEU A 69 7.11 15.25 3.96
CA LEU A 69 6.81 13.83 4.12
C LEU A 69 7.83 13.00 3.32
N ARG A 70 8.69 12.25 3.99
CA ARG A 70 9.63 11.31 3.38
C ARG A 70 8.95 9.96 3.16
N LEU A 71 8.92 9.52 1.91
CA LEU A 71 8.39 8.23 1.46
C LEU A 71 9.53 7.36 0.94
N THR A 72 9.70 6.17 1.53
CA THR A 72 10.67 5.19 1.03
C THR A 72 10.07 4.43 -0.14
N VAL A 73 10.65 4.56 -1.33
CA VAL A 73 10.22 3.84 -2.54
C VAL A 73 11.03 2.56 -2.72
N LYS A 74 12.35 2.66 -2.52
CA LYS A 74 13.31 1.55 -2.45
C LYS A 74 14.29 1.81 -1.30
N PRO A 75 15.08 0.84 -0.84
CA PRO A 75 16.00 1.08 0.25
C PRO A 75 17.05 2.11 -0.18
N GLY A 76 17.21 3.16 0.62
CA GLY A 76 18.08 4.29 0.28
C GLY A 76 17.51 5.24 -0.78
N GLU A 77 16.33 4.97 -1.36
CA GLU A 77 15.66 5.84 -2.34
C GLU A 77 14.38 6.44 -1.72
N TYR A 78 14.38 7.77 -1.57
CA TYR A 78 13.30 8.49 -0.89
C TYR A 78 12.66 9.54 -1.80
N VAL A 79 11.34 9.67 -1.72
CA VAL A 79 10.57 10.75 -2.32
C VAL A 79 10.07 11.67 -1.21
N TYR A 80 10.20 12.98 -1.42
CA TYR A 80 9.72 13.98 -0.47
C TYR A 80 8.47 14.67 -1.01
N LEU A 81 7.39 14.64 -0.24
CA LEU A 81 6.20 15.43 -0.53
C LEU A 81 6.19 16.66 0.37
N ASP A 82 6.08 17.83 -0.24
CA ASP A 82 5.89 19.08 0.47
C ASP A 82 4.42 19.21 0.88
N LEU A 83 4.15 19.34 2.19
CA LEU A 83 2.79 19.42 2.72
C LEU A 83 2.22 20.85 2.70
N SER A 84 3.05 21.86 2.41
CA SER A 84 2.64 23.27 2.40
C SER A 84 1.86 23.65 1.13
N LYS A 85 1.87 22.80 0.10
CA LYS A 85 1.10 22.97 -1.14
C LYS A 85 -0.14 22.07 -1.11
N ARG A 86 -1.20 22.52 -0.45
CA ARG A 86 -2.48 21.79 -0.35
C ARG A 86 -3.58 22.44 -1.19
#